data_AF-T0CB63-F1
#
_entry.id   AF-T0CB63-F1
#
_cell.length_a   1.000
_cell.length_b   1.000
_cell.length_c   1.000
_cell.angle_alpha   90.00
_cell.angle_beta   90.00
_cell.angle_gamma   90.00
#
_symmetry.space_group_name_H-M   'P 1'
#
loop_
_entity.id
_entity.type
_entity.pdbx_description
1 polymer ?
#
loop_
_entity_poly.entity_id
_entity_poly.type
_entity_poly.pdbx_seq_one_letter_code
_entity_poly.pdbx_strand_id
1 'polypeptide(L)'
;MKSMIIFLIAFVSFNVSAKAVSKSLTSEETQLVVELANNYQVPLKVSGPCNKVEFDIIDSVKGFNPAVWSLNTGNMTYLLEESEATPLVYLFDRVEVPSVLINSFTQVSRATVTGSSCGFNPYKWTISFDDLE
;
A
#
# COMPACT_ATOMS: atom_id res chain seq x y z
N MET A 1 6.43 -51.75 22.22
CA MET A 1 5.74 -50.47 22.45
C MET A 1 6.65 -49.38 21.91
N LYS A 2 6.31 -48.76 20.76
CA LYS A 2 7.16 -47.75 20.11
C LYS A 2 6.82 -46.38 20.71
N SER A 3 7.75 -45.78 21.45
CA SER A 3 7.66 -44.38 21.86
C SER A 3 7.80 -43.47 20.66
N MET A 4 6.78 -42.67 20.41
CA MET A 4 6.77 -41.63 19.39
C MET A 4 7.09 -40.31 20.10
N ILE A 5 8.30 -39.81 19.91
CA ILE A 5 8.72 -38.50 20.41
C ILE A 5 8.14 -37.45 19.45
N ILE A 6 7.19 -36.66 19.94
CA ILE A 6 6.66 -35.51 19.23
C ILE A 6 7.61 -34.34 19.48
N PHE A 7 8.34 -33.92 18.46
CA PHE A 7 9.11 -32.68 18.48
C PHE A 7 8.14 -31.49 18.34
N LEU A 8 8.02 -30.70 19.40
CA LEU A 8 7.30 -29.42 19.36
C LEU A 8 8.26 -28.36 18.79
N ILE A 9 8.11 -28.01 17.52
CA ILE A 9 8.79 -26.85 16.92
C ILE A 9 8.02 -25.62 17.39
N ALA A 10 8.55 -24.92 18.38
CA ALA A 10 8.06 -23.60 18.76
C ALA A 10 8.43 -22.62 17.64
N PHE A 11 7.45 -22.26 16.81
CA PHE A 11 7.54 -21.08 15.96
C PHE A 11 7.59 -19.85 16.88
N VAL A 12 8.78 -19.27 17.02
CA VAL A 12 8.91 -17.92 17.58
C VAL A 12 8.41 -16.97 16.50
N SER A 13 7.12 -16.67 16.53
CA SER A 13 6.56 -15.56 15.77
C SER A 13 7.16 -14.27 16.31
N PHE A 14 8.10 -13.69 15.56
CA PHE A 14 8.52 -12.30 15.74
C PHE A 14 7.28 -11.43 15.53
N ASN A 15 6.70 -10.95 16.63
CA ASN A 15 5.74 -9.85 16.58
C ASN A 15 6.52 -8.57 16.25
N VAL A 16 6.75 -8.33 14.96
CA VAL A 16 7.10 -6.99 14.49
C VAL A 16 5.86 -6.13 14.77
N SER A 17 5.97 -5.21 15.74
CA SER A 17 4.89 -4.27 16.04
C SER A 17 4.92 -3.16 15.00
N ALA A 18 4.40 -3.43 13.81
CA ALA A 18 4.37 -2.45 12.75
C ALA A 18 3.48 -1.27 13.15
N LYS A 19 4.01 -0.05 13.02
CA LYS A 19 3.30 1.17 13.40
C LYS A 19 2.72 1.84 12.16
N ALA A 20 1.41 2.00 12.10
CA ALA A 20 0.78 2.70 10.98
C ALA A 20 1.23 4.18 10.95
N VAL A 21 1.86 4.59 9.85
CA VAL A 21 2.24 5.97 9.55
C VAL A 21 1.29 6.51 8.48
N SER A 22 0.86 7.76 8.62
CA SER A 22 0.01 8.46 7.65
C SER A 22 0.58 9.84 7.35
N LYS A 23 0.87 10.11 6.08
CA LYS A 23 1.40 11.40 5.60
C LYS A 23 0.38 12.07 4.66
N SER A 24 0.26 13.39 4.74
CA SER A 24 -0.55 14.17 3.80
C SER A 24 0.14 14.24 2.43
N LEU A 25 -0.65 14.24 1.36
CA LEU A 25 -0.15 14.45 0.01
C LEU A 25 0.00 15.93 -0.32
N THR A 26 0.97 16.27 -1.18
CA THR A 26 1.04 17.60 -1.81
C THR A 26 -0.05 17.75 -2.88
N SER A 27 -0.16 18.94 -3.48
CA SER A 27 -1.11 19.18 -4.57
C SER A 27 -0.82 18.31 -5.79
N GLU A 28 0.46 18.18 -6.17
CA GLU A 28 0.91 17.40 -7.32
C GLU A 28 0.66 15.91 -7.09
N GLU A 29 0.96 15.41 -5.89
CA GLU A 29 0.71 14.02 -5.50
C GLU A 29 -0.78 13.72 -5.41
N THR A 30 -1.57 14.69 -4.94
CA THR A 30 -3.03 14.58 -4.92
C THR A 30 -3.56 14.46 -6.34
N GLN A 31 -3.06 15.27 -7.28
CA GLN A 31 -3.45 15.17 -8.68
C GLN A 31 -3.13 13.79 -9.25
N LEU A 32 -1.90 13.29 -9.02
CA LEU A 32 -1.48 11.96 -9.44
C LEU A 32 -2.42 10.86 -8.94
N VAL A 33 -2.70 10.82 -7.63
CA VAL A 33 -3.54 9.75 -7.06
C VAL A 33 -5.01 9.88 -7.46
N VAL A 34 -5.48 11.10 -7.72
CA VAL A 34 -6.83 11.35 -8.26
C VAL A 34 -6.93 10.86 -9.70
N GLU A 35 -5.92 11.13 -10.53
CA GLU A 35 -5.85 10.61 -11.91
C GLU A 35 -5.85 9.09 -11.93
N LEU A 36 -5.04 8.43 -11.08
CA LEU A 36 -5.06 6.98 -10.91
C LEU A 36 -6.45 6.48 -10.48
N ALA A 37 -7.04 7.10 -9.46
CA ALA A 37 -8.36 6.71 -8.98
C ALA A 37 -9.43 6.80 -10.08
N ASN A 38 -9.37 7.83 -10.93
CA ASN A 38 -10.29 8.03 -12.04
C ASN A 38 -10.04 7.04 -13.17
N ASN A 39 -8.78 6.85 -13.59
CA ASN A 39 -8.40 5.94 -14.68
C ASN A 39 -8.83 4.50 -14.37
N TYR A 40 -8.61 4.06 -13.14
CA TYR A 40 -8.95 2.71 -12.67
C TYR A 40 -10.32 2.61 -12.02
N GLN A 41 -11.13 3.67 -12.09
CA GLN A 41 -12.51 3.72 -11.59
C GLN A 41 -12.64 3.20 -10.15
N VAL A 42 -11.74 3.65 -9.27
CA VAL A 42 -11.75 3.27 -7.86
C VAL A 42 -13.10 3.67 -7.25
N PRO A 43 -13.81 2.74 -6.61
CA PRO A 43 -15.17 2.98 -6.17
C PRO A 43 -15.22 4.00 -5.04
N LEU A 44 -16.17 4.93 -5.14
CA LEU A 44 -16.49 5.86 -4.07
C LEU A 44 -17.31 5.14 -3.00
N LYS A 45 -16.76 5.04 -1.79
CA LYS A 45 -17.47 4.57 -0.60
C LYS A 45 -18.22 5.75 0.02
N VAL A 46 -19.53 5.62 0.24
CA VAL A 46 -20.38 6.68 0.81
C VAL A 46 -21.07 6.17 2.07
N SER A 47 -21.03 6.98 3.14
CA SER A 47 -21.69 6.70 4.43
C SER A 47 -22.23 7.99 5.02
N GLY A 48 -23.54 8.24 4.85
CA GLY A 48 -24.18 9.48 5.29
C GLY A 48 -23.54 10.71 4.62
N PRO A 49 -23.07 11.72 5.38
CA PRO A 49 -22.42 12.91 4.82
C PRO A 49 -20.93 12.68 4.47
N CYS A 50 -20.43 11.46 4.63
CA CYS A 50 -19.03 11.11 4.38
C CYS A 50 -18.85 10.34 3.08
N ASN A 51 -17.77 10.66 2.38
CA ASN A 51 -17.31 9.93 1.22
C ASN A 51 -15.82 9.58 1.37
N LYS A 52 -15.43 8.47 0.74
CA LYS A 52 -14.07 7.94 0.81
C LYS A 52 -13.72 7.20 -0.47
N VAL A 53 -12.55 7.49 -1.02
CA VAL A 53 -11.86 6.72 -2.05
C VAL A 53 -10.65 6.08 -1.39
N GLU A 54 -10.42 4.80 -1.64
CA GLU A 54 -9.32 4.05 -1.03
C GLU A 54 -8.82 2.95 -1.97
N PHE A 55 -7.50 2.88 -2.11
CA PHE A 55 -6.81 1.86 -2.88
C PHE A 55 -5.37 1.70 -2.38
N ASP A 56 -4.77 0.54 -2.61
CA ASP A 56 -3.36 0.31 -2.33
C ASP A 56 -2.52 0.50 -3.59
N ILE A 57 -1.32 1.04 -3.41
CA ILE A 57 -0.24 1.00 -4.39
C ILE A 57 0.79 0.01 -3.87
N ILE A 58 1.23 -0.89 -4.73
CA ILE A 58 2.19 -1.93 -4.40
C ILE A 58 3.32 -1.88 -5.42
N ASP A 59 4.53 -1.75 -4.92
CA ASP A 59 5.76 -2.03 -5.65
C ASP A 59 6.27 -3.43 -5.25
N SER A 60 6.65 -4.22 -6.24
CA SER A 60 7.23 -5.55 -6.06
C SER A 60 8.45 -5.75 -6.95
N VAL A 61 9.60 -6.01 -6.32
CA VAL A 61 10.87 -6.32 -6.98
C VAL A 61 11.24 -7.78 -6.71
N LYS A 62 11.51 -8.56 -7.75
CA LYS A 62 11.88 -9.99 -7.63
C LYS A 62 13.31 -10.21 -8.12
N GLY A 63 14.23 -10.44 -7.19
CA GLY A 63 15.65 -10.61 -7.49
C GLY A 63 16.23 -9.35 -8.14
N PHE A 64 16.75 -9.49 -9.35
CA PHE A 64 17.33 -8.39 -10.14
C PHE A 64 16.39 -7.85 -11.24
N ASN A 65 15.12 -8.28 -11.23
CA ASN A 65 14.15 -7.78 -12.19
C ASN A 65 13.70 -6.36 -11.84
N PRO A 66 13.28 -5.55 -12.83
CA PRO A 66 12.65 -4.28 -12.57
C PRO A 66 11.43 -4.39 -11.65
N ALA A 67 11.15 -3.30 -10.93
CA ALA A 67 9.96 -3.12 -10.12
C ALA A 67 8.68 -3.30 -10.94
N VAL A 68 7.72 -4.05 -10.41
CA VAL A 68 6.36 -4.15 -10.94
C VAL A 68 5.45 -3.38 -10.02
N TRP A 69 4.81 -2.36 -10.57
CA TRP A 69 3.87 -1.50 -9.85
C TRP A 69 2.43 -1.93 -10.12
N SER A 70 1.62 -1.93 -9.07
CA SER A 70 0.21 -2.28 -9.17
C SER A 70 -0.66 -1.45 -8.26
N LEU A 71 -1.90 -1.26 -8.68
CA LEU A 71 -2.96 -0.64 -7.91
C LEU A 71 -3.98 -1.71 -7.53
N ASN A 72 -4.27 -1.85 -6.23
CA ASN A 72 -5.32 -2.72 -5.74
C ASN A 72 -6.50 -1.92 -5.22
N THR A 73 -7.70 -2.26 -5.69
CA THR A 73 -8.94 -1.64 -5.25
C THR A 73 -10.04 -2.66 -5.14
N GLY A 74 -10.59 -2.83 -3.93
CA GLY A 74 -11.55 -3.89 -3.63
C GLY A 74 -10.98 -5.27 -3.95
N ASN A 75 -11.55 -5.95 -4.95
CA ASN A 75 -11.13 -7.28 -5.40
C ASN A 75 -10.36 -7.25 -6.74
N MET A 76 -9.96 -6.06 -7.20
CA MET A 76 -9.30 -5.87 -8.50
C MET A 76 -7.85 -5.43 -8.28
N THR A 77 -6.97 -5.95 -9.13
CA THR A 77 -5.56 -5.58 -9.21
C THR A 77 -5.26 -5.14 -10.63
N TYR A 78 -4.70 -3.95 -10.78
CA TYR A 78 -4.30 -3.38 -12.05
C TYR A 78 -2.79 -3.22 -12.07
N LEU A 79 -2.14 -3.64 -13.16
CA LEU A 79 -0.75 -3.34 -13.40
C LEU A 79 -0.64 -1.91 -13.93
N LEU A 80 0.27 -1.13 -13.35
CA LEU A 80 0.48 0.25 -13.75
C LEU A 80 1.47 0.32 -14.90
N GLU A 81 1.24 1.27 -15.82
CA GLU A 81 2.19 1.58 -16.87
C GLU A 81 3.41 2.34 -16.31
N GLU A 82 4.53 2.37 -17.05
CA GLU A 82 5.76 3.04 -16.61
C GLU A 82 5.55 4.55 -16.36
N SER A 83 4.68 5.19 -17.15
CA SER A 83 4.27 6.59 -17.00
C SER A 83 3.55 6.86 -15.68
N GLU A 84 2.81 5.89 -15.17
CA GLU A 84 2.08 5.93 -13.90
C GLU A 84 2.99 5.54 -12.73
N ALA A 85 3.88 4.58 -12.93
CA ALA A 85 4.82 4.09 -11.93
C ALA A 85 5.91 5.12 -11.58
N THR A 86 6.46 5.82 -12.58
CA THR A 86 7.54 6.78 -12.38
C THR A 86 7.24 7.84 -11.30
N PRO A 87 6.11 8.57 -11.34
CA PRO A 87 5.79 9.54 -10.29
C PRO A 87 5.52 8.90 -8.92
N LEU A 88 5.11 7.62 -8.88
CA LEU A 88 4.89 6.88 -7.64
C LEU A 88 6.18 6.48 -6.93
N VAL A 89 7.28 6.25 -7.68
CA VAL A 89 8.62 6.06 -7.10
C VAL A 89 8.99 7.26 -6.25
N TYR A 90 8.87 8.47 -6.80
CA TYR A 90 9.19 9.70 -6.07
C TYR A 90 8.29 9.91 -4.85
N LEU A 91 7.01 9.56 -4.95
CA LEU A 91 6.10 9.59 -3.81
C LEU A 91 6.55 8.62 -2.71
N PHE A 92 6.85 7.37 -3.07
CA PHE A 92 7.27 6.33 -2.13
C PHE A 92 8.61 6.70 -1.46
N ASP A 93 9.56 7.24 -2.21
CA ASP A 93 10.84 7.71 -1.67
C ASP A 93 10.65 8.89 -0.71
N ARG A 94 9.83 9.89 -1.08
CA ARG A 94 9.57 11.06 -0.22
C ARG A 94 8.88 10.67 1.09
N VAL A 95 7.91 9.76 1.02
CA VAL A 95 7.19 9.29 2.20
C VAL A 95 7.90 8.14 2.90
N GLU A 96 9.00 7.65 2.36
CA GLU A 96 9.84 6.59 2.93
C GLU A 96 9.03 5.31 3.19
N VAL A 97 8.26 4.86 2.18
CA VAL A 97 7.50 3.60 2.29
C VAL A 97 8.50 2.45 2.44
N PRO A 98 8.42 1.65 3.53
CA PRO A 98 9.36 0.58 3.75
C PRO A 98 9.10 -0.60 2.81
N SER A 99 10.17 -1.32 2.49
CA SER A 99 10.11 -2.58 1.73
C SER A 99 10.25 -3.79 2.66
N VAL A 100 9.36 -4.76 2.52
CA VAL A 100 9.42 -6.05 3.21
C VAL A 100 10.06 -7.09 2.31
N LEU A 101 11.02 -7.85 2.83
CA LEU A 101 11.57 -9.01 2.13
C LEU A 101 10.69 -10.25 2.36
N ILE A 102 10.09 -10.73 1.30
CA ILE A 102 9.30 -11.96 1.23
C ILE A 102 10.12 -13.05 0.56
N ASN A 103 10.12 -14.26 1.13
CA ASN A 103 10.79 -15.44 0.59
C ASN A 103 12.27 -15.25 0.25
N SER A 104 12.97 -14.33 0.93
CA SER A 104 14.40 -14.03 0.78
C SER A 104 14.86 -13.41 -0.54
N PHE A 105 13.98 -13.17 -1.52
CA PHE A 105 14.38 -12.56 -2.80
C PHE A 105 13.32 -11.64 -3.42
N THR A 106 12.14 -11.49 -2.81
CA THR A 106 11.09 -10.59 -3.28
C THR A 106 10.94 -9.44 -2.31
N GLN A 107 11.19 -8.21 -2.74
CA GLN A 107 10.93 -7.02 -1.94
C GLN A 107 9.57 -6.47 -2.33
N VAL A 108 8.74 -6.13 -1.33
CA VAL A 108 7.42 -5.55 -1.55
C VAL A 108 7.26 -4.31 -0.68
N SER A 109 6.92 -3.20 -1.32
CA SER A 109 6.53 -1.97 -0.64
C SER A 109 5.03 -1.76 -0.87
N ARG A 110 4.28 -1.45 0.17
CA ARG A 110 2.83 -1.22 0.08
C ARG A 110 2.46 0.05 0.81
N ALA A 111 1.64 0.87 0.16
CA ALA A 111 0.99 2.00 0.80
C ALA A 111 -0.47 2.10 0.37
N THR A 112 -1.33 2.48 1.31
CA THR A 112 -2.75 2.75 1.08
C THR A 112 -2.96 4.24 0.89
N VAL A 113 -3.56 4.62 -0.24
CA VAL A 113 -3.99 5.99 -0.49
C VAL A 113 -5.46 6.12 -0.10
N THR A 114 -5.79 7.17 0.63
CA THR A 114 -7.15 7.51 1.03
C THR A 114 -7.44 8.97 0.70
N GLY A 115 -8.51 9.21 -0.05
CA GLY A 115 -9.13 10.51 -0.21
C GLY A 115 -10.48 10.52 0.52
N SER A 116 -10.68 11.44 1.46
CA SER A 116 -11.95 11.47 2.22
C SER A 116 -12.45 12.88 2.50
N SER A 117 -13.76 13.04 2.51
CA SER A 117 -14.47 14.24 2.96
C SER A 117 -15.69 13.84 3.78
N CYS A 118 -16.02 14.64 4.80
CA CYS A 118 -17.15 14.43 5.69
C CYS A 118 -17.79 15.78 6.03
N GLY A 119 -19.06 15.95 5.69
CA GLY A 119 -19.79 17.20 5.94
C GLY A 119 -19.13 18.39 5.24
N PHE A 120 -18.77 19.43 6.00
CA PHE A 120 -18.13 20.65 5.47
C PHE A 120 -16.60 20.55 5.39
N ASN A 121 -16.00 19.41 5.71
CA ASN A 121 -14.56 19.24 5.63
C ASN A 121 -14.14 18.98 4.18
N PRO A 122 -13.15 19.72 3.65
CA PRO A 122 -12.66 19.52 2.29
C PRO A 122 -12.04 18.13 2.14
N TYR A 123 -11.97 17.66 0.89
CA TYR A 123 -11.28 16.40 0.57
C TYR A 123 -9.83 16.46 1.00
N LYS A 124 -9.45 15.57 1.92
CA LYS A 124 -8.06 15.37 2.33
C LYS A 124 -7.57 14.06 1.77
N TRP A 125 -6.45 14.12 1.06
CA TRP A 125 -5.74 12.96 0.54
C TRP A 125 -4.51 12.65 1.39
N THR A 126 -4.37 11.38 1.74
CA THR A 126 -3.30 10.86 2.59
C THR A 126 -2.80 9.54 2.04
N ILE A 127 -1.52 9.27 2.27
CA ILE A 127 -0.90 7.97 2.04
C ILE A 127 -0.51 7.38 3.39
N SER A 128 -0.81 6.11 3.60
CA SER A 128 -0.53 5.38 4.83
C SER A 128 0.19 4.08 4.58
N PHE A 129 1.08 3.68 5.45
CA PHE A 129 1.86 2.44 5.37
C PHE A 129 2.32 2.02 6.76
N ASP A 130 2.68 0.75 6.87
CA ASP A 130 3.17 0.18 8.12
C ASP A 130 4.68 0.40 8.24
N ASP A 131 5.08 1.19 9.23
CA ASP A 131 6.49 1.40 9.57
C ASP A 131 7.05 0.19 10.32
N LEU A 132 8.22 -0.25 9.88
CA LEU A 132 8.88 -1.48 10.32
C LEU A 132 10.10 -1.10 11.17
N GLU A 133 9.86 -0.39 12.27
CA GLU A 133 10.86 -0.13 13.32
C GLU A 133 11.10 -1.37 14.20
#